data_AF-A0A1D7TI95-F1
#
_entry.id   AF-A0A1D7TI95-F1
#
_cell.length_a   1.000
_cell.length_b   1.000
_cell.length_c   1.000
_cell.angle_alpha   90.00
_cell.angle_beta   90.00
_cell.angle_gamma   90.00
#
_symmetry.space_group_name_H-M   'P 1'
#
loop_
_entity.id
_entity.type
_entity.pdbx_description
1 polymer ?
#
loop_
_entity_poly.entity_id
_entity_poly.type
_entity_poly.pdbx_seq_one_letter_code
_entity_poly.pdbx_strand_id
1 'polypeptide(L)'
;MGKLSRSKRSPNTTHRGAQNDAPSQDSTIKQQIANIQNNFNFAQNIDLGKLSQLEQINPDLAHRMTTIYEEQFKHAVFCDTSIIELEKKEQQLRETEIPHQRKFAFRAQFFAVFISLAGLGTAILSMYYGYPWLGGTAITIPIGVVAVNLLGIRNKNQK
;
A
#
# COMPACT_ATOMS: atom_id res chain seq x y z
N MET A 1 8.51 34.08 38.69
CA MET A 1 7.22 33.95 39.41
C MET A 1 6.14 33.89 38.33
N GLY A 2 5.31 32.88 38.09
CA GLY A 2 4.87 31.75 38.89
C GLY A 2 3.34 31.64 38.71
N LYS A 3 2.85 30.48 38.22
CA LYS A 3 1.47 29.96 38.30
C LYS A 3 0.42 30.61 37.36
N LEU A 4 -0.63 29.96 36.84
CA LEU A 4 -1.14 28.57 36.85
C LEU A 4 -2.27 28.46 35.79
N SER A 5 -2.38 27.28 35.21
CA SER A 5 -3.51 26.61 34.53
C SER A 5 -4.93 27.17 34.74
N ARG A 6 -5.74 27.17 33.66
CA ARG A 6 -7.15 26.73 33.74
C ARG A 6 -7.67 26.14 32.42
N SER A 7 -7.84 24.83 32.47
CA SER A 7 -8.65 23.96 31.61
C SER A 7 -10.04 24.54 31.30
N LYS A 8 -10.45 24.49 30.03
CA LYS A 8 -11.87 24.49 29.63
C LYS A 8 -12.21 23.11 29.05
N ARG A 9 -12.65 22.20 29.91
CA ARG A 9 -13.54 21.10 29.55
C ARG A 9 -14.95 21.67 29.44
N SER A 10 -15.64 21.39 28.33
CA SER A 10 -17.10 21.33 28.31
C SER A 10 -17.51 19.89 27.97
N PRO A 11 -18.56 19.34 28.59
CA PRO A 11 -18.90 17.93 28.50
C PRO A 11 -19.97 17.62 27.43
N ASN A 12 -19.78 16.45 26.81
CA ASN A 12 -20.76 15.40 26.52
C ASN A 12 -22.03 15.71 25.69
N THR A 13 -22.16 15.09 24.51
CA THR A 13 -23.33 14.23 24.22
C THR A 13 -23.06 13.26 23.06
N THR A 14 -23.17 11.99 23.44
CA THR A 14 -23.40 10.74 22.71
C THR A 14 -24.23 10.85 21.42
N HIS A 15 -23.70 10.33 20.30
CA HIS A 15 -24.49 9.50 19.40
C HIS A 15 -23.90 8.09 19.41
N ARG A 16 -24.60 7.22 20.14
CA ARG A 16 -24.48 5.77 20.13
C ARG A 16 -24.97 5.30 18.75
N GLY A 17 -24.10 4.70 17.96
CA GLY A 17 -24.45 3.97 16.74
C GLY A 17 -23.58 2.73 16.67
N ALA A 18 -24.17 1.58 16.99
CA ALA A 18 -23.71 0.22 16.73
C ALA A 18 -22.19 -0.04 16.84
N GLN A 19 -21.79 -0.42 18.05
CA GLN A 19 -20.50 -1.04 18.36
C GLN A 19 -20.42 -2.42 17.67
N ASN A 20 -19.86 -2.44 16.46
CA ASN A 20 -19.24 -3.63 15.88
C ASN A 20 -17.74 -3.42 16.00
N ASP A 21 -17.17 -3.84 17.12
CA ASP A 21 -15.73 -3.81 17.38
C ASP A 21 -15.03 -4.85 16.51
N ALA A 22 -14.78 -4.50 15.24
CA ALA A 22 -13.74 -5.14 14.45
C ALA A 22 -12.38 -4.59 14.93
N PRO A 23 -11.41 -5.44 15.29
CA PRO A 23 -10.10 -4.96 15.72
C PRO A 23 -9.47 -4.17 14.59
N SER A 24 -9.09 -2.93 14.89
CA SER A 24 -8.50 -1.98 13.95
C SER A 24 -7.22 -2.59 13.36
N GLN A 25 -7.24 -2.96 12.07
CA GLN A 25 -6.08 -3.53 11.36
C GLN A 25 -4.79 -2.72 11.57
N ASP A 26 -4.92 -1.40 11.76
CA ASP A 26 -3.80 -0.48 11.93
C ASP A 26 -3.05 -0.64 13.28
N SER A 27 -3.73 -1.06 14.36
CA SER A 27 -3.04 -1.35 15.64
C SER A 27 -2.30 -2.67 15.59
N THR A 28 -2.83 -3.66 14.88
CA THR A 28 -2.21 -4.98 14.74
C THR A 28 -0.92 -4.90 13.91
N ILE A 29 -0.92 -4.12 12.82
CA ILE A 29 0.26 -3.93 11.96
C ILE A 29 1.36 -3.19 12.72
N LYS A 30 1.03 -2.13 13.46
CA LYS A 30 2.02 -1.38 14.27
C LYS A 30 2.64 -2.25 15.37
N GLN A 31 1.83 -3.11 16.00
CA GLN A 31 2.29 -4.05 17.02
C GLN A 31 3.14 -5.18 16.43
N GLN A 32 2.82 -5.66 15.22
CA GLN A 32 3.65 -6.61 14.48
C GLN A 32 5.00 -6.01 14.04
N ILE A 33 5.01 -4.78 13.51
CA ILE A 33 6.24 -4.08 13.12
C ILE A 33 7.14 -3.84 14.34
N ALA A 34 6.57 -3.41 15.47
CA ALA A 34 7.31 -3.24 16.71
C ALA A 34 7.92 -4.55 17.22
N ASN A 35 7.18 -5.66 17.13
CA ASN A 35 7.68 -6.99 17.52
C ASN A 35 8.81 -7.49 16.60
N ILE A 36 8.73 -7.20 15.30
CA ILE A 36 9.79 -7.55 14.33
C ILE A 36 11.06 -6.73 14.60
N GLN A 37 10.92 -5.42 14.83
CA GLN A 37 12.05 -4.54 15.16
C GLN A 37 12.71 -4.92 16.49
N ASN A 38 11.93 -5.32 17.50
CA ASN A 38 12.48 -5.76 18.77
C ASN A 38 13.25 -7.08 18.64
N ASN A 39 12.75 -8.03 17.85
CA ASN A 39 13.45 -9.31 17.64
C ASN A 39 14.78 -9.14 16.89
N PHE A 40 14.82 -8.25 15.91
CA PHE A 40 16.05 -7.95 15.15
C PHE A 40 17.13 -7.31 16.03
N ASN A 41 16.72 -6.50 17.00
CA ASN A 41 17.64 -5.82 17.92
C ASN A 41 18.24 -6.77 18.98
N PHE A 42 17.55 -7.86 19.31
CA PHE A 42 18.07 -8.93 20.18
C PHE A 42 19.12 -9.82 19.48
N ALA A 43 18.97 -10.06 18.17
CA ALA A 43 19.88 -10.91 17.40
C ALA A 43 21.23 -10.23 17.06
N GLN A 44 21.30 -8.90 17.05
CA GLN A 44 22.50 -8.17 16.59
C GLN A 44 23.41 -7.62 17.68
N ASN A 45 23.01 -7.64 18.96
CA ASN A 45 23.78 -7.01 20.04
C ASN A 45 24.55 -8.01 20.91
N ILE A 46 25.39 -8.86 20.31
CA ILE A 46 26.52 -9.42 21.06
C ILE A 46 27.78 -8.65 20.74
N ASP A 47 28.28 -8.01 21.78
CA ASP A 47 29.64 -7.51 21.84
C ASP A 47 30.59 -8.73 21.84
N LEU A 48 31.23 -8.97 20.69
CA LEU A 48 32.22 -10.05 20.52
C LEU A 48 33.33 -10.00 21.59
N GLY A 49 33.63 -8.82 22.13
CA GLY A 49 34.58 -8.66 23.24
C GLY A 49 34.11 -9.31 24.54
N LYS A 50 32.80 -9.29 24.82
CA LYS A 50 32.22 -9.94 26.00
C LYS A 50 32.10 -11.45 25.83
N LEU A 51 31.93 -11.93 24.60
CA LEU A 51 31.91 -13.36 24.31
C LEU A 51 33.30 -13.99 24.50
N SER A 52 34.37 -13.29 24.10
CA SER A 52 35.76 -13.68 24.36
C SER A 52 36.10 -13.66 25.86
N GLN A 53 35.57 -12.70 26.62
CA GLN A 53 35.70 -12.69 28.09
C GLN A 53 34.92 -13.84 28.73
N LEU A 54 33.75 -14.19 28.18
CA LEU A 54 32.95 -15.32 28.65
C LEU A 54 33.63 -16.66 28.37
N GLU A 55 34.33 -16.79 27.25
CA GLU A 55 35.15 -17.96 26.91
C GLU A 55 36.26 -18.21 27.94
N GLN A 56 36.89 -17.14 28.45
CA GLN A 56 37.92 -17.22 29.49
C GLN A 56 37.36 -17.65 30.85
N ILE A 57 36.08 -17.35 31.15
CA ILE A 57 35.45 -17.63 32.44
C ILE A 57 34.71 -18.97 32.43
N ASN A 58 34.00 -19.27 31.34
CA ASN A 58 33.25 -20.51 31.15
C ASN A 58 33.16 -20.86 29.65
N PRO A 59 34.08 -21.72 29.15
CA PRO A 59 34.16 -22.05 27.73
C PRO A 59 32.94 -22.83 27.23
N ASP A 60 32.28 -23.64 28.07
CA ASP A 60 31.09 -24.42 27.66
C ASP A 60 29.90 -23.49 27.39
N LEU A 61 29.74 -22.45 28.21
CA LEU A 61 28.66 -21.47 28.02
C LEU A 61 28.91 -20.60 26.78
N ALA A 62 30.17 -20.20 26.54
CA ALA A 62 30.55 -19.45 25.34
C ALA A 62 30.27 -20.26 24.06
N HIS A 63 30.64 -21.56 24.05
CA HIS A 63 30.38 -22.45 22.91
C HIS A 63 28.89 -22.64 22.63
N ARG A 64 28.06 -22.83 23.67
CA ARG A 64 26.60 -22.92 23.48
C ARG A 64 26.03 -21.64 22.88
N MET A 65 26.54 -20.50 23.32
CA MET A 65 26.08 -19.22 22.82
C MET A 65 26.47 -19.04 21.35
N THR A 66 27.70 -19.36 20.95
CA THR A 66 28.11 -19.31 19.53
C THR A 66 27.26 -20.23 18.66
N THR A 67 26.91 -21.44 19.12
CA THR A 67 26.02 -22.35 18.38
C THR A 67 24.63 -21.76 18.16
N ILE A 68 24.03 -21.15 19.20
CA ILE A 68 22.72 -20.48 19.07
C ILE A 68 22.80 -19.34 18.05
N TYR A 69 23.90 -18.59 18.00
CA TYR A 69 24.09 -17.55 16.99
C TYR A 69 24.22 -18.10 15.58
N GLU A 70 25.01 -19.15 15.39
CA GLU A 70 25.12 -19.79 14.08
C GLU A 70 23.76 -20.29 13.58
N GLU A 71 22.94 -20.87 14.46
CA GLU A 71 21.58 -21.27 14.13
C GLU A 71 20.68 -20.08 13.77
N GLN A 72 20.77 -18.97 14.51
CA GLN A 72 20.04 -17.74 14.19
C GLN A 72 20.47 -17.13 12.84
N PHE A 73 21.77 -17.11 12.55
CA PHE A 73 22.28 -16.65 11.27
C PHE A 73 21.81 -17.54 10.12
N LYS A 74 21.85 -18.86 10.29
CA LYS A 74 21.32 -19.81 9.30
C LYS A 74 19.82 -19.61 9.07
N HIS A 75 19.05 -19.40 10.14
CA HIS A 75 17.63 -19.10 10.05
C HIS A 75 17.36 -17.77 9.35
N ALA A 76 18.15 -16.71 9.63
CA ALA A 76 18.03 -15.42 8.97
C ALA A 76 18.30 -15.54 7.46
N VAL A 77 19.39 -16.22 7.08
CA VAL A 77 19.73 -16.48 5.66
C VAL A 77 18.62 -17.28 4.97
N PHE A 78 18.03 -18.27 5.65
CA PHE A 78 16.92 -19.04 5.13
C PHE A 78 15.66 -18.17 4.91
N CYS A 79 15.31 -17.33 5.87
CA CYS A 79 14.19 -16.39 5.76
C CYS A 79 14.39 -15.42 4.59
N ASP A 80 15.56 -14.79 4.50
CA ASP A 80 15.88 -13.84 3.43
C ASP A 80 15.80 -14.51 2.06
N THR A 81 16.33 -15.73 1.93
CA THR A 81 16.25 -16.51 0.68
C THR A 81 14.80 -16.82 0.31
N SER A 82 14.00 -17.24 1.29
CA SER A 82 12.57 -17.55 1.09
C SER A 82 11.76 -16.32 0.69
N ILE A 83 12.06 -15.15 1.28
CA ILE A 83 11.43 -13.87 0.91
C ILE A 83 11.76 -13.53 -0.54
N ILE A 84 13.03 -13.63 -0.95
CA ILE A 84 13.45 -13.37 -2.34
C ILE A 84 12.75 -14.30 -3.32
N GLU A 85 12.60 -15.58 -2.98
CA GLU A 85 11.88 -16.54 -3.84
C GLU A 85 10.40 -16.21 -3.98
N LEU A 86 9.74 -15.81 -2.89
CA LEU A 86 8.36 -15.36 -2.91
C LEU A 86 8.19 -14.09 -3.76
N GLU A 87 9.07 -13.11 -3.60
CA GLU A 87 9.05 -11.88 -4.39
C GLU A 87 9.24 -12.16 -5.89
N LYS A 88 10.18 -13.03 -6.26
CA LYS A 88 10.37 -13.46 -7.65
C LYS A 88 9.10 -14.10 -8.21
N LYS A 89 8.43 -14.95 -7.44
CA LYS A 89 7.19 -15.60 -7.85
C LYS A 89 6.06 -14.58 -8.04
N GLU A 90 5.93 -13.60 -7.16
CA GLU A 90 4.94 -12.53 -7.33
C GLU A 90 5.24 -11.66 -8.56
N GLN A 91 6.51 -11.33 -8.81
CA GLN A 91 6.90 -10.57 -10.00
C GLN A 91 6.55 -11.33 -11.29
N GLN A 92 6.81 -12.63 -11.34
CA GLN A 92 6.43 -13.48 -12.48
C GLN A 92 4.91 -13.54 -12.69
N LEU A 93 4.13 -13.63 -11.60
CA LEU A 93 2.67 -13.57 -11.69
C LEU A 93 2.19 -12.21 -12.22
N ARG A 94 2.77 -11.10 -11.74
CA ARG A 94 2.46 -9.77 -12.26
C ARG A 94 2.84 -9.63 -13.74
N GLU A 95 3.99 -10.14 -14.15
CA GLU A 95 4.41 -10.13 -15.56
C GLU A 95 3.44 -10.88 -16.46
N THR A 96 2.89 -12.00 -15.99
CA THR A 96 1.89 -12.76 -16.75
C THR A 96 0.51 -12.09 -16.74
N GLU A 97 0.14 -11.36 -15.68
CA GLU A 97 -1.16 -10.67 -15.57
C GLU A 97 -1.22 -9.31 -16.30
N ILE A 98 -0.11 -8.55 -16.35
CA ILE A 98 -0.01 -7.24 -17.03
C ILE A 98 -0.57 -7.26 -18.47
N PRO A 99 -0.24 -8.22 -19.35
CA PRO A 99 -0.79 -8.24 -20.71
C PRO A 99 -2.30 -8.50 -20.74
N HIS A 100 -2.83 -9.28 -19.79
CA HIS A 100 -4.28 -9.51 -19.67
C HIS A 100 -5.01 -8.25 -19.23
N GLN A 101 -4.50 -7.55 -18.21
CA GLN A 101 -5.07 -6.28 -17.75
C GLN A 101 -5.07 -5.21 -18.86
N ARG A 102 -3.98 -5.12 -19.63
CA ARG A 102 -3.88 -4.23 -20.79
C ARG A 102 -4.97 -4.52 -21.83
N LYS A 103 -5.24 -5.79 -22.16
CA LYS A 103 -6.29 -6.16 -23.13
C LYS A 103 -7.68 -5.65 -22.70
N PHE A 104 -8.05 -5.80 -21.42
CA PHE A 104 -9.33 -5.31 -20.93
C PHE A 104 -9.40 -3.78 -20.88
N ALA A 105 -8.32 -3.12 -20.48
CA ALA A 105 -8.23 -1.66 -20.50
C ALA A 105 -8.41 -1.09 -21.92
N PHE A 106 -7.76 -1.69 -22.93
CA PHE A 106 -7.94 -1.29 -24.33
C PHE A 106 -9.37 -1.49 -24.83
N ARG A 107 -10.03 -2.59 -24.47
CA ARG A 107 -11.46 -2.81 -24.83
C ARG A 107 -12.36 -1.78 -24.17
N ALA A 108 -12.17 -1.48 -22.89
CA ALA A 108 -12.93 -0.45 -22.19
C ALA A 108 -12.74 0.93 -22.84
N GLN A 109 -11.51 1.26 -23.21
CA GLN A 109 -11.22 2.52 -23.90
C GLN A 109 -11.88 2.60 -25.28
N PHE A 110 -11.94 1.50 -26.03
CA PHE A 110 -12.65 1.44 -27.30
C PHE A 110 -14.16 1.69 -27.14
N PHE A 111 -14.79 1.08 -26.12
CA PHE A 111 -16.20 1.34 -25.80
C PHE A 111 -16.45 2.78 -25.36
N ALA A 112 -15.55 3.37 -24.56
CA ALA A 112 -15.66 4.76 -24.14
C ALA A 112 -15.63 5.73 -25.33
N VAL A 113 -14.78 5.47 -26.33
CA VAL A 113 -14.73 6.26 -27.57
C VAL A 113 -16.04 6.11 -28.36
N PHE A 114 -16.60 4.91 -28.45
CA PHE A 114 -17.88 4.68 -29.12
C PHE A 114 -19.04 5.44 -28.45
N ILE A 115 -19.12 5.39 -27.12
CA ILE A 115 -20.14 6.10 -26.34
C ILE A 115 -19.97 7.61 -26.51
N SER A 116 -18.74 8.11 -26.52
CA SER A 116 -18.43 9.51 -26.79
C SER A 116 -18.90 9.95 -28.18
N LEU A 117 -18.66 9.15 -29.23
CA LEU A 117 -19.13 9.47 -30.59
C LEU A 117 -20.66 9.49 -30.68
N ALA A 118 -21.32 8.52 -30.05
CA ALA A 118 -22.78 8.50 -29.97
C ALA A 118 -23.34 9.72 -29.24
N GLY A 119 -22.73 10.12 -28.11
CA GLY A 119 -23.09 11.33 -27.36
C GLY A 119 -22.89 12.62 -28.15
N LEU A 120 -21.84 12.70 -28.97
CA LEU A 120 -21.64 13.82 -29.88
C LEU A 120 -22.74 13.86 -30.96
N GLY A 121 -23.11 12.71 -31.51
CA GLY A 121 -24.20 12.59 -32.48
C GLY A 121 -25.54 13.04 -31.91
N THR A 122 -25.89 12.63 -30.69
CA THR A 122 -27.12 13.06 -30.02
C THR A 122 -27.10 14.54 -29.65
N ALA A 123 -25.92 15.10 -29.32
CA ALA A 123 -25.78 16.54 -29.08
C ALA A 123 -26.08 17.37 -30.34
N ILE A 124 -25.52 16.97 -31.49
CA ILE A 124 -25.76 17.63 -32.77
C ILE A 124 -27.25 17.53 -33.14
N LEU A 125 -27.85 16.35 -32.97
CA LEU A 125 -29.26 16.12 -33.26
C LEU A 125 -30.18 16.98 -32.37
N SER A 126 -29.90 17.05 -31.07
CA SER A 126 -30.70 17.83 -30.11
C SER A 126 -30.57 19.34 -30.33
N MET A 127 -29.40 19.83 -30.71
CA MET A 127 -29.23 21.22 -31.15
C MET A 127 -30.00 21.51 -32.44
N TYR A 128 -30.00 20.59 -33.41
CA TYR A 128 -30.77 20.73 -34.65
C TYR A 128 -32.28 20.82 -34.40
N TYR A 129 -32.82 20.03 -33.46
CA TYR A 129 -34.24 20.08 -33.07
C TYR A 129 -34.60 21.23 -32.10
N GLY A 130 -33.67 22.15 -31.82
CA GLY A 130 -33.94 23.34 -31.00
C GLY A 130 -33.91 23.12 -29.49
N TYR A 131 -33.30 22.03 -29.01
CA TYR A 131 -33.10 21.74 -27.58
C TYR A 131 -31.62 21.90 -27.17
N PRO A 132 -31.09 23.13 -27.11
CA PRO A 132 -29.66 23.38 -26.86
C PRO A 132 -29.21 22.92 -25.46
N TRP A 133 -30.12 22.92 -24.48
CA TRP A 133 -29.83 22.45 -23.12
C TRP A 133 -29.48 20.96 -23.09
N LEU A 134 -30.22 20.12 -23.83
CA LEU A 134 -29.91 18.69 -23.97
C LEU A 134 -28.57 18.50 -24.69
N GLY A 135 -28.33 19.26 -25.76
CA GLY A 135 -27.06 19.22 -26.49
C GLY A 135 -25.85 19.55 -25.60
N GLY A 136 -25.98 20.57 -24.74
CA GLY A 136 -24.94 20.94 -23.77
C GLY A 136 -24.58 19.79 -22.82
N THR A 137 -25.58 19.09 -22.28
CA THR A 137 -25.32 17.94 -21.39
C THR A 137 -24.65 16.77 -22.12
N ALA A 138 -25.06 16.48 -23.36
CA ALA A 138 -24.51 15.38 -24.14
C ALA A 138 -23.04 15.60 -24.57
N ILE A 139 -22.60 16.85 -24.72
CA ILE A 139 -21.20 17.21 -25.05
C ILE A 139 -20.23 17.01 -23.87
N THR A 140 -20.72 17.03 -22.62
CA THR A 140 -19.87 16.87 -21.43
C THR A 140 -19.17 15.52 -21.38
N ILE A 141 -19.82 14.46 -21.87
CA ILE A 141 -19.30 13.09 -21.88
C ILE A 141 -18.06 12.99 -22.80
N PRO A 142 -18.13 13.40 -24.09
CA PRO A 142 -16.95 13.46 -24.96
C PRO A 142 -15.79 14.27 -24.39
N ILE A 143 -16.07 15.44 -23.82
CA ILE A 143 -15.04 16.31 -23.22
C ILE A 143 -14.37 15.60 -22.06
N GLY A 144 -15.14 14.94 -21.18
CA GLY A 144 -14.62 14.15 -20.07
C GLY A 144 -13.72 13.00 -20.55
N VAL A 145 -14.14 12.27 -21.59
CA VAL A 145 -13.35 11.18 -22.18
C VAL A 145 -12.02 11.70 -22.75
N VAL A 146 -12.03 12.82 -23.46
CA VAL A 146 -10.81 13.44 -24.01
C VAL A 146 -9.89 13.92 -22.89
N ALA A 147 -10.43 14.57 -21.84
CA ALA A 147 -9.66 15.05 -20.70
C ALA A 147 -8.97 13.90 -19.95
N VAL A 148 -9.70 12.81 -19.67
CA VAL A 148 -9.14 11.62 -19.01
C VAL A 148 -8.07 10.96 -19.87
N ASN A 149 -8.28 10.87 -21.19
CA ASN A 149 -7.31 10.27 -22.10
C ASN A 149 -6.03 11.13 -22.20
N LEU A 150 -6.16 12.47 -22.25
CA LEU A 150 -5.03 13.40 -22.25
C LEU A 150 -4.23 13.35 -20.93
N LEU A 151 -4.92 13.28 -19.79
CA LEU A 151 -4.30 13.13 -18.47
C LEU A 151 -3.60 11.76 -18.33
N GLY A 152 -4.20 10.69 -18.86
CA GLY A 152 -3.60 9.35 -18.90
C GLY A 152 -2.34 9.26 -19.77
N ILE A 153 -2.28 10.03 -20.87
CA ILE A 153 -1.08 10.13 -21.73
C ILE A 153 0.04 10.88 -21.01
N ARG A 154 -0.28 11.93 -20.24
CA ARG A 154 0.73 12.70 -19.49
C ARG A 154 1.39 11.88 -18.37
N ASN A 155 0.69 10.87 -17.83
CA ASN A 155 1.22 9.98 -16.80
C ASN A 155 2.11 8.84 -17.34
N LYS A 156 2.12 8.57 -18.65
CA LYS A 156 2.96 7.52 -19.27
C LYS A 156 4.44 7.88 -19.40
N ASN A 157 4.81 9.15 -19.19
CA ASN A 157 6.19 9.64 -19.27
C ASN A 157 6.87 9.80 -17.90
N GLN A 158 6.22 9.42 -16.80
CA GLN A 158 6.89 9.26 -15.52
C GLN A 158 7.44 7.84 -15.45
N LYS A 159 8.70 7.71 -15.90
CA LYS A 159 9.54 6.53 -15.65
C LYS A 159 9.80 6.38 -14.15
#